data_AF-A0A965PEA3-F1
#
_entry.id   AF-A0A965PEA3-F1
#
_cell.length_a   1.000
_cell.length_b   1.000
_cell.length_c   1.000
_cell.angle_alpha   90.00
_cell.angle_beta   90.00
_cell.angle_gamma   90.00
#
_symmetry.space_group_name_H-M   'P 1'
#
loop_
_entity.id
_entity.type
_entity.pdbx_description
1 polymer ?
#
loop_
_entity_poly.entity_id
_entity_poly.type
_entity_poly.pdbx_seq_one_letter_code
_entity_poly.pdbx_strand_id
1 'polypeptide(L)' 'MADGLTLKENLMSDLKKAAESWGKTFLATALATYLAVGLDINAIANAALVSVLPSIINWLNPNYERYGRVR' A
#
# COMPACT_ATOMS: atom_id res chain seq x y z
N MET A 1 27.08 -16.19 -8.79
CA MET A 1 25.79 -16.92 -8.85
C MET A 1 24.98 -16.82 -7.55
N ALA A 2 25.58 -16.55 -6.38
CA ALA A 2 24.87 -16.33 -5.11
C ALA A 2 24.14 -14.98 -4.99
N ASP A 3 24.66 -13.93 -5.63
CA ASP A 3 24.16 -12.55 -5.53
C ASP A 3 22.71 -12.35 -6.03
N GLY A 4 22.33 -13.08 -7.09
CA GLY A 4 20.96 -13.02 -7.63
C GLY A 4 19.91 -13.72 -6.76
N LEU A 5 20.32 -14.62 -5.86
CA LEU A 5 19.43 -15.34 -4.95
C LEU A 5 19.09 -14.46 -3.74
N THR A 6 20.11 -13.85 -3.12
CA THR A 6 19.97 -12.93 -1.98
C THR A 6 19.17 -11.67 -2.34
N LEU A 7 19.31 -11.15 -3.57
CA LEU A 7 18.50 -10.03 -4.06
C LEU A 7 17.00 -10.36 -4.13
N LYS A 8 16.66 -11.58 -4.58
CA LYS A 8 15.26 -12.03 -4.66
C LYS A 8 14.65 -12.23 -3.27
N GLU A 9 15.41 -12.78 -2.33
CA GLU A 9 14.97 -12.97 -0.94
C GLU A 9 14.67 -11.64 -0.25
N ASN A 10 15.56 -10.66 -0.38
CA ASN A 10 15.36 -9.32 0.18
C ASN A 10 14.14 -8.64 -0.43
N LEU A 11 14.00 -8.69 -1.77
CA LEU A 11 12.85 -8.12 -2.47
C LEU A 11 11.51 -8.72 -2.00
N MET A 12 11.44 -10.05 -1.85
CA MET A 12 10.23 -10.71 -1.33
C MET A 12 9.93 -10.29 0.10
N SER A 13 10.95 -10.14 0.94
CA SER A 13 10.79 -9.71 2.33
C SER A 13 10.26 -8.27 2.44
N ASP A 14 10.75 -7.36 1.58
CA ASP A 14 10.33 -5.96 1.57
C ASP A 14 8.93 -5.80 0.98
N LEU A 15 8.61 -6.55 -0.09
CA LEU A 15 7.24 -6.64 -0.63
C LEU A 15 6.25 -7.12 0.44
N LYS A 16 6.62 -8.14 1.22
CA LYS A 16 5.77 -8.66 2.28
C LYS A 16 5.51 -7.60 3.35
N LYS A 17 6.55 -6.89 3.81
CA LYS A 17 6.41 -5.80 4.79
C LYS A 17 5.56 -4.64 4.24
N ALA A 18 5.74 -4.28 2.98
CA ALA A 18 4.97 -3.24 2.32
C ALA A 18 3.49 -3.62 2.21
N ALA A 19 3.21 -4.85 1.74
CA ALA A 19 1.85 -5.39 1.65
C ALA A 19 1.16 -5.47 3.03
N GLU A 20 1.88 -5.86 4.09
CA GLU A 20 1.36 -5.84 5.45
C GLU A 20 0.98 -4.41 5.90
N SER A 21 1.80 -3.41 5.57
CA SER A 21 1.49 -2.01 5.87
C SER A 21 0.27 -1.51 5.09
N TRP A 22 0.16 -1.84 3.80
CA TRP A 22 -0.99 -1.43 2.97
C TRP A 22 -2.28 -2.14 3.40
N GLY A 23 -2.21 -3.42 3.76
CA GLY A 23 -3.35 -4.19 4.25
C GLY A 23 -3.96 -3.60 5.51
N LYS A 24 -3.13 -3.09 6.44
CA LYS A 24 -3.61 -2.38 7.65
C LYS A 24 -4.38 -1.11 7.29
N THR A 25 -3.85 -0.29 6.38
CA THR A 25 -4.52 0.95 5.92
C THR A 25 -5.82 0.65 5.19
N PHE A 26 -5.83 -0.38 4.33
CA PHE A 26 -7.02 -0.85 3.64
C PHE A 26 -8.13 -1.26 4.62
N LEU A 27 -7.81 -2.13 5.59
CA LEU A 27 -8.75 -2.59 6.61
C LEU A 27 -9.26 -1.45 7.49
N ALA A 28 -8.36 -0.56 7.94
CA ALA A 28 -8.73 0.59 8.74
C ALA A 28 -9.71 1.50 7.99
N THR A 29 -9.45 1.77 6.71
CA THR A 29 -10.33 2.60 5.88
C THR A 29 -11.66 1.90 5.60
N ALA A 30 -11.65 0.59 5.34
CA ALA A 30 -12.87 -0.18 5.12
C ALA A 30 -13.80 -0.11 6.36
N LEU A 31 -13.24 -0.31 7.55
CA LEU A 31 -13.98 -0.21 8.81
C LEU A 31 -14.46 1.23 9.07
N ALA A 32 -13.60 2.23 8.87
CA ALA A 32 -13.98 3.63 9.05
C ALA A 32 -15.12 4.04 8.09
N THR A 33 -15.06 3.57 6.84
CA THR A 33 -16.08 3.84 5.83
C THR A 33 -17.39 3.14 6.19
N TYR A 34 -17.33 1.88 6.64
CA TYR A 34 -18.50 1.16 7.14
C TYR A 34 -19.18 1.92 8.29
N LEU A 35 -18.40 2.46 9.22
CA LEU A 35 -18.95 3.26 10.33
C LEU A 35 -19.56 4.59 9.87
N ALA A 36 -19.04 5.18 8.78
CA ALA A 36 -19.52 6.45 8.26
C ALA A 36 -20.78 6.34 7.40
N VAL A 37 -20.89 5.30 6.58
CA VAL A 37 -21.98 5.15 5.58
C VAL A 37 -22.85 3.91 5.76
N GLY A 38 -22.55 3.05 6.72
CA GLY A 38 -23.23 1.76 6.89
C GLY A 38 -22.71 0.68 5.93
N LEU A 39 -23.54 -0.34 5.67
CA LEU A 39 -23.17 -1.50 4.84
C LEU A 39 -23.28 -1.20 3.33
N ASP A 40 -22.58 -0.18 2.85
CA ASP A 40 -22.42 0.10 1.41
C ASP A 40 -21.10 -0.50 0.91
N ILE A 41 -21.19 -1.69 0.31
CA ILE A 41 -20.03 -2.44 -0.19
C ILE A 41 -19.25 -1.65 -1.26
N ASN A 42 -19.95 -0.90 -2.12
CA ASN A 42 -19.28 -0.13 -3.18
C ASN A 42 -18.50 1.03 -2.57
N ALA A 43 -19.09 1.76 -1.63
CA ALA A 43 -18.41 2.86 -0.94
C ALA A 43 -17.19 2.37 -0.15
N ILE A 44 -17.35 1.28 0.62
CA ILE A 44 -16.29 0.67 1.42
C ILE A 44 -15.14 0.19 0.54
N ALA A 45 -15.43 -0.56 -0.52
CA ALA A 45 -14.41 -1.10 -1.42
C ALA A 45 -13.65 0.04 -2.14
N ASN A 46 -14.35 1.03 -2.67
CA ASN A 46 -13.73 2.16 -3.35
C ASN A 46 -12.85 2.99 -2.40
N ALA A 47 -13.35 3.31 -1.20
CA ALA A 47 -12.57 4.07 -0.22
C ALA A 47 -11.32 3.31 0.24
N ALA A 48 -11.46 2.02 0.54
CA ALA A 48 -10.35 1.18 0.95
C ALA A 48 -9.30 1.05 -0.17
N LEU A 49 -9.71 0.86 -1.43
CA LEU A 49 -8.79 0.82 -2.59
C LEU A 49 -8.06 2.15 -2.79
N VAL A 50 -8.78 3.28 -2.76
CA VAL A 50 -8.20 4.62 -2.93
C VAL A 50 -7.19 4.95 -1.82
N SER A 51 -7.39 4.43 -0.60
CA SER A 51 -6.47 4.66 0.52
C SER A 51 -5.08 4.05 0.32
N VAL A 52 -4.97 2.92 -0.39
CA VAL A 52 -3.69 2.21 -0.59
C VAL A 52 -3.02 2.52 -1.93
N LEU A 53 -3.80 2.98 -2.91
CA LEU A 53 -3.35 3.33 -4.26
C LEU A 53 -2.09 4.23 -4.29
N PRO A 54 -2.00 5.34 -3.52
CA PRO A 54 -0.82 6.20 -3.54
C PRO A 54 0.45 5.47 -3.09
N SER A 55 0.32 4.56 -2.11
CA SER A 55 1.45 3.81 -1.58
C SER A 55 1.96 2.77 -2.58
N ILE A 56 1.04 2.12 -3.31
CA ILE A 56 1.37 1.16 -4.37
C ILE A 56 2.01 1.88 -5.56
N ILE A 57 1.42 3.00 -6.01
CA ILE A 57 1.94 3.79 -7.14
C ILE A 57 3.36 4.31 -6.83
N ASN A 58 3.60 4.82 -5.62
CA ASN A 58 4.93 5.28 -5.21
C ASN A 58 5.95 4.14 -5.14
N TRP A 59 5.52 2.93 -4.76
CA TRP A 59 6.40 1.76 -4.73
C TRP A 59 6.73 1.27 -6.15
N LEU A 60 5.76 1.28 -7.06
CA LEU A 60 5.94 0.88 -8.46
C LEU A 60 6.78 1.91 -9.23
N ASN A 61 6.63 3.19 -8.94
CA ASN A 61 7.40 4.26 -9.56
C ASN A 61 8.20 5.07 -8.52
N PRO A 62 9.39 4.58 -8.11
CA PRO A 62 10.24 5.25 -7.13
C PRO A 62 10.81 6.59 -7.64
N ASN A 63 10.62 6.94 -8.92
CA ASN A 63 10.99 8.26 -9.47
C ASN A 63 9.93 9.34 -9.24
N TYR A 64 8.77 9.03 -8.63
CA TYR A 64 7.92 10.09 -8.10
C TYR A 64 8.61 10.69 -6.89
N GLU A 65 9.31 11.81 -7.12
CA GLU A 65 9.91 12.68 -6.11
C GLU A 65 8.82 13.04 -5.08
N ARG A 66 8.74 12.21 -4.04
CA ARG A 66 7.74 12.23 -2.99
C ARG A 66 7.83 13.59 -2.32
N TYR A 67 6.93 14.51 -2.68
CA TYR A 67 6.82 15.83 -2.07
C TYR A 67 8.19 16.53 -1.95
N GLY A 68 8.66 17.10 -3.06
CA GLY A 68 9.75 18.09 -3.16
C GLY A 68 10.75 18.07 -2.00
N ARG A 69 11.84 17.33 -2.15
CA ARG A 69 13.16 17.54 -1.52
C ARG A 69 13.15 18.52 -0.34
N VAL A 70 12.68 18.11 0.83
CA VAL A 70 13.07 18.80 2.07
C VAL A 70 14.30 18.10 2.61
N ARG A 71 15.43 18.67 2.18
CA ARG A 71 16.83 18.51 2.62
C ARG A 71 17.11 17.56 3.77
#